data_AF-A0A4Q3IQ62-F1
#
_entry.id   AF-A0A4Q3IQ62-F1
#
_cell.length_a   1.000
_cell.length_b   1.000
_cell.length_c   1.000
_cell.angle_alpha   90.00
_cell.angle_beta   90.00
_cell.angle_gamma   90.00
#
_symmetry.space_group_name_H-M   'P 1'
#
loop_
_entity.id
_entity.type
_entity.pdbx_description
1 polymer ?
#
loop_
_entity_poly.entity_id
_entity_poly.type
_entity_poly.pdbx_seq_one_letter_code
_entity_poly.pdbx_strand_id
1 'polypeptide(L)'
;APAYRGLCYLVFERLPIGQFGNRIPNISVELCRVTGELEPAINAITVIPGASEFGYDPSPRVRVLGPGATAPENTHLSARTSDWTLSIDELCDLCPNLEHVALVVAWFGDDLRASHCTVAPRVEAASREVSGASWSVAGMARGTAPVVSYHEGGPAYGGTPSDGAVLAAIADLKARGLSVTLYPLLLMDIPHGNPMGQPAYPWRGRITGDAAGVASFVPGYRDFVVHYATVAAAGGVEAFVIGSEMRGLSSVRDGDTFPFVDALVDLAADVKAVIPGARLTYAADWSEFSGVQSGGGDKMFHLDPLWASPDIAAVGIDNYMPVGDWRDGSADADGPHDLGYIAAHIEGGEGFDWYFASAADRLDGIRTPITDGLGEPWIWRFKDMAGWWSHAHHNRPGGVRDATPTGWV
;
A
#
# COMPACT_ATOMS: atom_id res chain seq x y z
N ALA A 1 36.68 -34.20 -13.80
CA ALA A 1 35.35 -33.67 -14.17
C ALA A 1 35.54 -32.55 -15.18
N PRO A 2 34.69 -32.42 -16.22
CA PRO A 2 34.73 -31.26 -17.10
C PRO A 2 34.45 -29.98 -16.31
N ALA A 3 35.25 -28.94 -16.52
CA ALA A 3 35.15 -27.65 -15.83
C ALA A 3 34.42 -26.64 -16.72
N TYR A 4 33.12 -26.83 -16.92
CA TYR A 4 32.31 -25.92 -17.73
C TYR A 4 32.31 -24.52 -17.10
N ARG A 5 32.75 -23.52 -17.86
CA ARG A 5 32.76 -22.10 -17.45
C ARG A 5 31.59 -21.37 -18.08
N GLY A 6 30.89 -20.57 -17.30
CA GLY A 6 29.77 -19.76 -17.79
C GLY A 6 28.49 -20.54 -18.13
N LEU A 7 28.45 -21.85 -17.84
CA LEU A 7 27.28 -22.71 -18.02
C LEU A 7 26.71 -23.07 -16.64
N CYS A 8 25.43 -22.79 -16.41
CA CYS A 8 24.68 -23.38 -15.31
C CYS A 8 24.23 -24.78 -15.76
N TYR A 9 24.61 -25.82 -15.03
CA TYR A 9 24.26 -27.20 -15.36
C TYR A 9 23.69 -27.91 -14.13
N LEU A 10 22.70 -28.78 -14.37
CA LEU A 10 22.09 -29.64 -13.35
C LEU A 10 22.60 -31.06 -13.56
N VAL A 11 23.05 -31.70 -12.48
CA VAL A 11 23.49 -33.10 -12.48
C VAL A 11 22.52 -33.91 -11.65
N PHE A 12 22.00 -34.99 -12.23
CA PHE A 12 21.15 -35.93 -11.54
C PHE A 12 21.93 -37.20 -11.21
N GLU A 13 22.15 -37.46 -9.92
CA GLU A 13 22.75 -38.71 -9.46
C GLU A 13 21.66 -39.69 -9.00
N ARG A 14 21.65 -40.90 -9.57
CA ARG A 14 20.72 -41.98 -9.19
C ARG A 14 19.23 -41.56 -9.22
N LEU A 15 18.80 -40.77 -10.21
CA LEU A 15 17.41 -40.36 -10.40
C LEU A 15 16.48 -41.58 -10.52
N PRO A 16 15.53 -41.80 -9.61
CA PRO A 16 14.61 -42.94 -9.69
C PRO A 16 13.60 -42.75 -10.83
N ILE A 17 13.79 -43.49 -11.93
CA ILE A 17 12.97 -43.38 -13.14
C ILE A 17 11.72 -44.29 -13.16
N GLY A 18 11.51 -45.08 -12.11
CA GLY A 18 10.39 -46.04 -12.04
C GLY A 18 9.02 -45.38 -12.20
N GLN A 19 8.82 -44.22 -11.56
CA GLN A 19 7.59 -43.44 -11.67
C GLN A 19 7.36 -42.81 -13.06
N PHE A 20 8.40 -42.75 -13.90
CA PHE A 20 8.36 -42.21 -15.27
C PHE A 20 8.33 -43.34 -16.32
N GLY A 21 7.86 -44.54 -15.93
CA GLY A 21 7.78 -45.69 -16.84
C GLY A 21 9.15 -46.20 -17.30
N ASN A 22 10.18 -46.06 -16.46
CA ASN A 22 11.58 -46.42 -16.75
C ASN A 22 12.16 -45.71 -17.98
N ARG A 23 11.70 -44.50 -18.28
CA ARG A 23 12.26 -43.61 -19.30
C ARG A 23 12.86 -42.38 -18.64
N ILE A 24 13.81 -41.74 -19.32
CA ILE A 24 14.28 -40.41 -18.91
C ILE A 24 13.12 -39.45 -19.15
N PRO A 25 12.60 -38.76 -18.11
CA PRO A 25 11.52 -37.81 -18.28
C PRO A 25 12.03 -36.56 -19.00
N ASN A 26 11.11 -35.82 -19.63
CA ASN A 26 11.40 -34.42 -19.95
C ASN A 26 11.47 -33.65 -18.62
N ILE A 27 12.58 -32.93 -18.43
CA ILE A 27 12.84 -32.15 -17.23
C ILE A 27 12.66 -30.69 -17.59
N SER A 28 11.67 -30.05 -16.97
CA SER A 28 11.52 -28.60 -16.97
C SER A 28 11.99 -28.06 -15.63
N VAL A 29 12.75 -26.98 -15.65
CA VAL A 29 13.24 -26.31 -14.44
C VAL A 29 12.98 -24.83 -14.53
N GLU A 30 12.66 -24.24 -13.39
CA GLU A 30 12.67 -22.80 -13.21
C GLU A 30 14.08 -22.36 -12.82
N LEU A 31 14.59 -21.35 -13.49
CA LEU A 31 15.93 -20.80 -13.26
C LEU A 31 15.78 -19.32 -12.94
N CYS A 32 15.95 -18.97 -11.67
CA CYS A 32 16.06 -17.58 -11.25
C CYS A 32 17.51 -17.14 -11.35
N ARG A 33 17.78 -16.20 -12.26
CA ARG A 33 19.06 -15.51 -12.36
C ARG A 33 18.75 -14.04 -12.50
N VAL A 34 19.34 -13.23 -11.62
CA VAL A 34 19.33 -11.78 -11.78
C VAL A 34 19.99 -11.42 -13.11
N THR A 35 19.22 -10.89 -14.04
CA THR A 35 19.69 -10.46 -15.36
C THR A 35 19.28 -9.02 -15.59
N GLY A 36 20.26 -8.14 -15.76
CA GLY A 36 20.01 -6.72 -16.01
C GLY A 36 20.39 -5.85 -14.83
N GLU A 37 19.81 -4.65 -14.80
CA GLU A 37 20.18 -3.58 -13.86
C GLU A 37 19.06 -3.28 -12.84
N LEU A 38 17.86 -3.83 -13.02
CA LEU A 38 16.70 -3.52 -12.18
C LEU A 38 16.83 -4.08 -10.77
N GLU A 39 16.98 -5.39 -10.62
CA GLU A 39 16.99 -6.03 -9.30
C GLU A 39 18.16 -5.58 -8.42
N PRO A 40 19.38 -5.34 -8.96
CA PRO A 40 20.44 -4.69 -8.20
C PRO A 40 20.17 -3.22 -7.83
N ALA A 41 19.25 -2.53 -8.52
CA ALA A 41 18.86 -1.15 -8.20
C ALA A 41 17.70 -1.07 -7.19
N ILE A 42 17.07 -2.20 -6.84
CA ILE A 42 15.99 -2.27 -5.85
C ILE A 42 16.61 -2.32 -4.45
N ASN A 43 16.49 -1.21 -3.73
CA ASN A 43 16.94 -1.10 -2.34
C ASN A 43 15.79 -1.21 -1.32
N ALA A 44 14.55 -1.06 -1.77
CA ALA A 44 13.37 -1.15 -0.93
C ALA A 44 12.17 -1.72 -1.68
N ILE A 45 11.34 -2.50 -0.98
CA ILE A 45 10.09 -3.06 -1.52
C ILE A 45 8.95 -2.98 -0.51
N THR A 46 7.73 -3.20 -0.98
CA THR A 46 6.53 -3.32 -0.15
C THR A 46 5.93 -4.72 -0.29
N VAL A 47 5.71 -5.42 0.82
CA VAL A 47 5.07 -6.74 0.87
C VAL A 47 3.56 -6.59 1.05
N ILE A 48 2.81 -6.98 0.02
CA ILE A 48 1.34 -6.93 -0.07
C ILE A 48 0.77 -8.37 -0.20
N PRO A 49 -0.53 -8.63 0.05
CA PRO A 49 -1.63 -7.69 0.29
C PRO A 49 -1.82 -7.25 1.76
N GLY A 50 -1.14 -7.86 2.73
CA GLY A 50 -1.34 -7.56 4.15
C GLY A 50 -2.63 -8.13 4.76
N ALA A 51 -3.33 -8.99 4.02
CA ALA A 51 -4.54 -9.70 4.44
C ALA A 51 -4.30 -11.22 4.35
N SER A 52 -3.66 -11.79 5.38
CA SER A 52 -3.54 -13.23 5.59
C SER A 52 -3.32 -13.51 7.08
N GLU A 53 -4.18 -14.33 7.71
CA GLU A 53 -4.17 -14.50 9.17
C GLU A 53 -2.82 -14.99 9.73
N PHE A 54 -2.14 -15.88 8.98
CA PHE A 54 -0.85 -16.47 9.33
C PHE A 54 0.16 -16.49 8.17
N GLY A 55 -0.13 -15.80 7.05
CA GLY A 55 0.75 -15.84 5.87
C GLY A 55 2.14 -15.24 6.13
N TYR A 56 2.26 -14.35 7.12
CA TYR A 56 3.52 -13.78 7.57
C TYR A 56 4.31 -14.64 8.55
N ASP A 57 3.74 -15.74 9.06
CA ASP A 57 4.47 -16.60 9.99
C ASP A 57 5.62 -17.35 9.26
N PRO A 58 6.88 -17.16 9.66
CA PRO A 58 8.00 -17.93 9.09
C PRO A 58 7.91 -19.43 9.43
N SER A 59 7.11 -19.80 10.43
CA SER A 59 6.85 -21.20 10.77
C SER A 59 5.84 -21.82 9.79
N PRO A 60 6.06 -23.06 9.33
CA PRO A 60 5.06 -23.80 8.57
C PRO A 60 3.80 -24.04 9.42
N ARG A 61 2.65 -23.63 8.89
CA ARG A 61 1.32 -23.74 9.50
C ARG A 61 0.39 -24.55 8.62
N VAL A 62 -0.42 -25.36 9.29
CA VAL A 62 -1.50 -26.15 8.67
C VAL A 62 -2.79 -25.96 9.45
N ARG A 63 -3.91 -25.97 8.73
CA ARG A 63 -5.25 -26.04 9.28
C ARG A 63 -5.58 -27.45 9.69
N VAL A 64 -6.22 -27.60 10.85
CA VAL A 64 -6.82 -28.85 11.30
C VAL A 64 -8.25 -28.92 10.78
N LEU A 65 -8.52 -29.84 9.85
CA LEU A 65 -9.85 -30.03 9.26
C LEU A 65 -10.67 -31.10 10.01
N GLY A 66 -9.98 -31.95 10.76
CA GLY A 66 -10.55 -33.05 11.53
C GLY A 66 -9.48 -34.06 11.91
N PRO A 67 -9.86 -35.18 12.56
CA PRO A 67 -8.91 -36.21 12.97
C PRO A 67 -8.07 -36.74 11.78
N GLY A 68 -6.76 -36.49 11.81
CA GLY A 68 -5.82 -36.92 10.77
C GLY A 68 -5.92 -36.17 9.44
N ALA A 69 -6.75 -35.14 9.33
CA ALA A 69 -6.92 -34.35 8.12
C ALA A 69 -6.43 -32.92 8.33
N THR A 70 -5.49 -32.48 7.49
CA THR A 70 -4.96 -31.11 7.50
C THR A 70 -4.95 -30.52 6.10
N ALA A 71 -4.97 -29.19 6.02
CA ALA A 71 -4.73 -28.44 4.80
C ALA A 71 -3.65 -27.38 5.03
N PRO A 72 -2.89 -26.99 3.99
CA PRO A 72 -1.97 -25.86 4.08
C PRO A 72 -2.65 -24.60 4.61
N GLU A 73 -1.95 -23.86 5.47
CA GLU A 73 -2.32 -22.50 5.92
C GLU A 73 -1.36 -21.47 5.30
N ASN A 74 -0.05 -21.72 5.38
CA ASN A 74 1.00 -20.91 4.76
C ASN A 74 2.10 -21.81 4.16
N THR A 75 1.71 -22.98 3.65
CA THR A 75 2.64 -24.02 3.15
C THR A 75 2.15 -24.54 1.80
N HIS A 76 1.79 -23.64 0.89
CA HIS A 76 1.19 -23.99 -0.40
C HIS A 76 2.25 -24.47 -1.39
N LEU A 77 3.47 -23.94 -1.32
CA LEU A 77 4.59 -24.34 -2.19
C LEU A 77 5.37 -25.54 -1.64
N SER A 78 5.48 -25.66 -0.30
CA SER A 78 6.25 -26.70 0.38
C SER A 78 5.56 -27.13 1.66
N ALA A 79 5.48 -28.44 1.91
CA ALA A 79 4.92 -28.97 3.16
C ALA A 79 5.79 -28.70 4.42
N ARG A 80 7.02 -28.21 4.25
CA ARG A 80 8.01 -28.07 5.33
C ARG A 80 8.54 -26.65 5.52
N THR A 81 8.25 -25.75 4.60
CA THR A 81 8.76 -24.38 4.61
C THR A 81 7.56 -23.46 4.41
N SER A 82 7.47 -22.39 5.19
CA SER A 82 6.38 -21.44 4.99
C SER A 82 6.56 -20.70 3.66
N ASP A 83 5.44 -20.28 3.09
CA ASP A 83 5.39 -19.45 1.88
C ASP A 83 6.12 -18.12 2.13
N TRP A 84 6.07 -17.58 3.36
CA TRP A 84 6.87 -16.43 3.79
C TRP A 84 8.37 -16.66 3.60
N THR A 85 8.89 -17.74 4.20
CA THR A 85 10.34 -18.03 4.17
C THR A 85 10.82 -18.20 2.74
N LEU A 86 10.07 -18.97 1.92
CA LEU A 86 10.40 -19.16 0.51
C LEU A 86 10.41 -17.84 -0.27
N SER A 87 9.39 -17.00 -0.07
CA SER A 87 9.25 -15.74 -0.80
C SER A 87 10.32 -14.73 -0.42
N ILE A 88 10.67 -14.63 0.87
CA ILE A 88 11.69 -13.68 1.34
C ILE A 88 13.11 -14.18 1.01
N ASP A 89 13.37 -15.49 1.05
CA ASP A 89 14.62 -16.08 0.55
C ASP A 89 14.82 -15.71 -0.93
N GLU A 90 13.81 -15.97 -1.76
CA GLU A 90 13.85 -15.65 -3.19
C GLU A 90 14.02 -14.14 -3.44
N LEU A 91 13.29 -13.31 -2.70
CA LEU A 91 13.42 -11.85 -2.80
C LEU A 91 14.85 -11.38 -2.50
N CYS A 92 15.49 -11.91 -1.45
CA CYS A 92 16.87 -11.55 -1.09
C CYS A 92 17.89 -12.03 -2.13
N ASP A 93 17.65 -13.21 -2.72
CA ASP A 93 18.48 -13.75 -3.79
C ASP A 93 18.35 -12.93 -5.09
N LEU A 94 17.14 -12.43 -5.38
CA LEU A 94 16.85 -11.62 -6.57
C LEU A 94 17.35 -10.18 -6.41
N CYS A 95 17.13 -9.55 -5.25
CA CYS A 95 17.47 -8.16 -4.99
C CYS A 95 18.65 -8.08 -4.01
N PRO A 96 19.91 -8.26 -4.47
CA PRO A 96 21.07 -8.39 -3.59
C PRO A 96 21.42 -7.13 -2.80
N ASN A 97 20.89 -5.97 -3.22
CA ASN A 97 21.07 -4.68 -2.55
C ASN A 97 19.80 -4.24 -1.79
N LEU A 98 18.87 -5.16 -1.52
CA LEU A 98 17.68 -4.86 -0.73
C LEU A 98 18.10 -4.52 0.70
N GLU A 99 17.71 -3.34 1.16
CA GLU A 99 18.01 -2.83 2.50
C GLU A 99 16.76 -2.68 3.36
N HIS A 100 15.58 -2.53 2.73
CA HIS A 100 14.38 -2.10 3.43
C HIS A 100 13.10 -2.78 2.92
N VAL A 101 12.21 -3.17 3.84
CA VAL A 101 10.92 -3.78 3.52
C VAL A 101 9.79 -3.05 4.24
N ALA A 102 8.81 -2.56 3.48
CA ALA A 102 7.53 -2.13 4.03
C ALA A 102 6.58 -3.34 4.15
N LEU A 103 6.14 -3.64 5.36
CA LEU A 103 5.25 -4.75 5.67
C LEU A 103 3.81 -4.23 5.84
N VAL A 104 2.93 -4.53 4.89
CA VAL A 104 1.53 -4.09 4.94
C VAL A 104 0.72 -4.94 5.91
N VAL A 105 -0.09 -4.34 6.78
CA VAL A 105 -0.98 -5.10 7.69
C VAL A 105 -2.37 -4.50 7.69
N ALA A 106 -3.38 -5.31 7.37
CA ALA A 106 -4.71 -4.81 7.08
C ALA A 106 -5.75 -4.99 8.20
N TRP A 107 -6.46 -3.92 8.52
CA TRP A 107 -7.81 -3.98 9.14
C TRP A 107 -8.87 -3.63 8.09
N PHE A 108 -10.15 -3.73 8.48
CA PHE A 108 -11.27 -3.59 7.55
C PHE A 108 -12.23 -2.47 7.96
N GLY A 109 -12.56 -1.62 7.00
CA GLY A 109 -13.72 -0.73 6.98
C GLY A 109 -14.92 -1.40 6.32
N ASP A 110 -16.15 -1.00 6.66
CA ASP A 110 -17.37 -1.61 6.13
C ASP A 110 -18.46 -0.65 5.65
N ASP A 111 -18.16 0.64 5.57
CA ASP A 111 -19.04 1.64 4.98
C ASP A 111 -18.21 2.79 4.37
N LEU A 112 -18.69 3.41 3.30
CA LEU A 112 -18.06 4.59 2.71
C LEU A 112 -18.53 5.89 3.38
N ARG A 113 -19.57 5.86 4.21
CA ARG A 113 -19.99 7.01 5.01
C ARG A 113 -19.21 7.01 6.31
N ALA A 114 -18.40 8.04 6.53
CA ALA A 114 -17.53 8.17 7.69
C ALA A 114 -18.26 7.95 9.02
N SER A 115 -19.50 8.46 9.16
CA SER A 115 -20.33 8.30 10.36
C SER A 115 -20.81 6.87 10.64
N HIS A 116 -20.72 5.96 9.67
CA HIS A 116 -21.20 4.58 9.78
C HIS A 116 -20.09 3.54 9.60
N CYS A 117 -18.90 3.95 9.12
CA CYS A 117 -17.79 3.04 8.89
C CYS A 117 -17.21 2.60 10.23
N THR A 118 -17.23 1.30 10.49
CA THR A 118 -16.47 0.71 11.59
C THR A 118 -15.08 0.32 11.10
N VAL A 119 -14.09 0.30 11.99
CA VAL A 119 -12.72 -0.13 11.68
C VAL A 119 -12.34 -1.24 12.65
N ALA A 120 -12.09 -2.44 12.15
CA ALA A 120 -11.83 -3.62 12.99
C ALA A 120 -10.96 -4.67 12.27
N PRO A 121 -10.18 -5.48 13.02
CA PRO A 121 -9.58 -6.68 12.46
C PRO A 121 -10.68 -7.69 12.09
N ARG A 122 -10.46 -8.50 11.06
CA ARG A 122 -11.42 -9.55 10.65
C ARG A 122 -10.74 -10.87 10.39
N VAL A 123 -11.51 -11.95 10.48
CA VAL A 123 -11.06 -13.33 10.22
C VAL A 123 -11.78 -13.92 9.01
N GLU A 124 -11.18 -14.92 8.36
CA GLU A 124 -11.75 -15.63 7.20
C GLU A 124 -12.91 -16.55 7.59
N ALA A 125 -12.92 -17.02 8.85
CA ALA A 125 -13.97 -17.86 9.38
C ALA A 125 -14.07 -17.73 10.91
N ALA A 126 -15.30 -17.85 11.42
CA ALA A 126 -15.60 -17.84 12.85
C ALA A 126 -14.93 -19.01 13.61
N SER A 127 -14.68 -20.13 12.93
CA SER A 127 -13.95 -21.27 13.45
C SER A 127 -12.91 -21.74 12.44
N ARG A 128 -11.64 -21.74 12.87
CA ARG A 128 -10.49 -22.24 12.12
C ARG A 128 -9.40 -22.57 13.13
N GLU A 129 -8.99 -23.83 13.16
CA GLU A 129 -7.92 -24.30 14.03
C GLU A 129 -6.63 -24.42 13.21
N VAL A 130 -5.58 -23.73 13.67
CA VAL A 130 -4.26 -23.74 13.04
C VAL A 130 -3.28 -24.38 14.01
N SER A 131 -2.55 -25.39 13.53
CA SER A 131 -1.65 -26.16 14.39
C SER A 131 -0.52 -25.29 14.94
N GLY A 132 -0.40 -25.27 16.27
CA GLY A 132 0.69 -24.56 16.98
C GLY A 132 0.59 -23.03 16.95
N ALA A 133 -0.56 -22.46 16.56
CA ALA A 133 -0.80 -21.02 16.58
C ALA A 133 -2.26 -20.70 16.93
N SER A 134 -2.48 -19.53 17.52
CA SER A 134 -3.82 -18.99 17.77
C SER A 134 -3.87 -17.57 17.23
N TRP A 135 -4.95 -17.25 16.52
CA TRP A 135 -5.13 -15.92 15.97
C TRP A 135 -5.53 -14.95 17.10
N SER A 136 -4.82 -13.82 17.19
CA SER A 136 -5.24 -12.68 18.00
C SER A 136 -4.67 -11.39 17.42
N VAL A 137 -5.46 -10.32 17.50
CA VAL A 137 -5.11 -8.96 17.10
C VAL A 137 -5.73 -7.99 18.10
N ALA A 138 -4.95 -7.05 18.64
CA ALA A 138 -5.42 -6.05 19.61
C ALA A 138 -6.16 -6.66 20.81
N GLY A 139 -5.70 -7.82 21.29
CA GLY A 139 -6.33 -8.59 22.37
C GLY A 139 -7.64 -9.28 21.99
N MET A 140 -8.14 -9.10 20.77
CA MET A 140 -9.28 -9.82 20.23
C MET A 140 -8.88 -11.24 19.84
N ALA A 141 -9.66 -12.23 20.25
CA ALA A 141 -9.50 -13.61 19.83
C ALA A 141 -10.45 -13.93 18.66
N ARG A 142 -10.17 -14.98 17.88
CA ARG A 142 -10.98 -15.36 16.70
C ARG A 142 -12.48 -15.42 17.00
N GLY A 143 -12.86 -16.00 18.13
CA GLY A 143 -14.28 -16.21 18.49
C GLY A 143 -15.08 -14.92 18.69
N THR A 144 -14.41 -13.77 18.85
CA THR A 144 -15.04 -12.45 18.97
C THR A 144 -14.80 -11.56 17.76
N ALA A 145 -13.97 -12.00 16.80
CA ALA A 145 -13.64 -11.23 15.62
C ALA A 145 -14.74 -11.32 14.57
N PRO A 146 -15.11 -10.20 13.92
CA PRO A 146 -15.98 -10.22 12.76
C PRO A 146 -15.36 -11.08 11.64
N VAL A 147 -16.21 -11.80 10.93
CA VAL A 147 -15.79 -12.55 9.74
C VAL A 147 -15.86 -11.62 8.54
N VAL A 148 -14.87 -11.69 7.65
CA VAL A 148 -14.93 -11.00 6.36
C VAL A 148 -16.16 -11.46 5.56
N SER A 149 -16.66 -10.62 4.66
CA SER A 149 -17.76 -10.99 3.79
C SER A 149 -17.40 -12.16 2.86
N TYR A 150 -18.40 -12.72 2.19
CA TYR A 150 -18.27 -13.94 1.40
C TYR A 150 -18.46 -13.66 -0.09
N HIS A 151 -17.60 -14.24 -0.94
CA HIS A 151 -17.61 -14.06 -2.38
C HIS A 151 -17.28 -15.38 -3.10
N GLU A 152 -18.06 -15.75 -4.11
CA GLU A 152 -17.82 -16.92 -5.00
C GLU A 152 -17.44 -18.24 -4.30
N GLY A 153 -18.00 -18.54 -3.13
CA GLY A 153 -17.72 -19.80 -2.41
C GLY A 153 -16.53 -19.74 -1.45
N GLY A 154 -16.01 -18.55 -1.14
CA GLY A 154 -14.97 -18.34 -0.14
C GLY A 154 -15.07 -16.99 0.57
N PRO A 155 -14.20 -16.75 1.57
CA PRO A 155 -14.05 -15.41 2.14
C PRO A 155 -13.59 -14.43 1.05
N ALA A 156 -14.18 -13.23 1.03
CA ALA A 156 -13.89 -12.20 0.03
C ALA A 156 -12.46 -11.63 0.16
N TYR A 157 -11.88 -11.74 1.35
CA TYR A 157 -10.52 -11.34 1.67
C TYR A 157 -9.82 -12.42 2.49
N GLY A 158 -8.49 -12.39 2.53
CA GLY A 158 -7.78 -13.00 3.67
C GLY A 158 -8.05 -12.21 4.96
N GLY A 159 -7.87 -12.84 6.12
CA GLY A 159 -8.08 -12.18 7.41
C GLY A 159 -6.93 -11.26 7.78
N THR A 160 -7.13 -10.41 8.78
CA THR A 160 -6.05 -9.59 9.38
C THR A 160 -4.93 -10.50 9.87
N PRO A 161 -3.66 -10.24 9.53
CA PRO A 161 -2.53 -10.98 10.09
C PRO A 161 -2.51 -10.90 11.61
N SER A 162 -2.34 -12.05 12.28
CA SER A 162 -2.23 -12.07 13.74
C SER A 162 -1.00 -11.27 14.21
N ASP A 163 -1.10 -10.63 15.38
CA ASP A 163 0.01 -9.83 15.92
C ASP A 163 1.28 -10.67 16.07
N GLY A 164 1.13 -11.95 16.45
CA GLY A 164 2.25 -12.89 16.55
C GLY A 164 2.92 -13.18 15.20
N ALA A 165 2.16 -13.33 14.11
CA ALA A 165 2.72 -13.53 12.78
C ALA A 165 3.43 -12.27 12.27
N VAL A 166 2.88 -11.08 12.53
CA VAL A 166 3.52 -9.80 12.17
C VAL A 166 4.85 -9.64 12.91
N LEU A 167 4.89 -9.87 14.22
CA LEU A 167 6.12 -9.79 15.01
C LEU A 167 7.17 -10.81 14.55
N ALA A 168 6.75 -12.02 14.20
CA ALA A 168 7.63 -13.05 13.68
C ALA A 168 8.24 -12.66 12.32
N ALA A 169 7.44 -12.08 11.40
CA ALA A 169 7.93 -11.55 10.14
C ALA A 169 8.92 -10.40 10.32
N ILE A 170 8.63 -9.44 11.21
CA ILE A 170 9.55 -8.34 11.52
C ILE A 170 10.89 -8.89 12.05
N ALA A 171 10.84 -9.86 12.95
CA ALA A 171 12.04 -10.49 13.49
C ALA A 171 12.85 -11.24 12.41
N ASP A 172 12.18 -11.95 11.50
CA ASP A 172 12.80 -12.65 10.38
C ASP A 172 13.47 -11.68 9.40
N LEU A 173 12.79 -10.60 8.99
CA LEU A 173 13.37 -9.54 8.15
C LEU A 173 14.63 -8.93 8.78
N LYS A 174 14.57 -8.60 10.08
CA LYS A 174 15.72 -8.06 10.80
C LYS A 174 16.87 -9.06 10.91
N ALA A 175 16.58 -10.35 11.10
CA ALA A 175 17.60 -11.39 11.13
C ALA A 175 18.34 -11.52 9.78
N ARG A 176 17.68 -11.14 8.68
CA ARG A 176 18.25 -11.06 7.34
C ARG A 176 19.01 -9.75 7.08
N GLY A 177 19.04 -8.83 8.04
CA GLY A 177 19.68 -7.52 7.91
C GLY A 177 18.82 -6.45 7.24
N LEU A 178 17.52 -6.70 7.07
CA LEU A 178 16.59 -5.75 6.44
C LEU A 178 15.99 -4.80 7.48
N SER A 179 15.93 -3.52 7.14
CA SER A 179 15.15 -2.52 7.86
C SER A 179 13.67 -2.68 7.53
N VAL A 180 12.79 -2.31 8.46
CA VAL A 180 11.34 -2.54 8.33
C VAL A 180 10.57 -1.23 8.48
N THR A 181 9.64 -0.99 7.55
CA THR A 181 8.50 -0.08 7.76
C THR A 181 7.28 -0.91 8.07
N LEU A 182 6.57 -0.65 9.18
CA LEU A 182 5.23 -1.20 9.36
C LEU A 182 4.21 -0.29 8.67
N TYR A 183 3.36 -0.87 7.82
CA TYR A 183 2.39 -0.14 7.01
C TYR A 183 0.96 -0.65 7.29
N PRO A 184 0.28 -0.12 8.32
CA PRO A 184 -1.15 -0.32 8.52
C PRO A 184 -1.97 0.19 7.33
N LEU A 185 -2.80 -0.68 6.75
CA LEU A 185 -3.68 -0.38 5.62
C LEU A 185 -5.14 -0.69 5.95
N LEU A 186 -6.07 0.15 5.52
CA LEU A 186 -7.51 -0.11 5.67
C LEU A 186 -8.08 -0.71 4.37
N LEU A 187 -8.58 -1.94 4.41
CA LEU A 187 -9.33 -2.56 3.31
C LEU A 187 -10.83 -2.31 3.48
N MET A 188 -11.61 -2.32 2.40
CA MET A 188 -13.07 -2.12 2.49
C MET A 188 -13.84 -3.41 2.24
N ASP A 189 -14.42 -3.97 3.30
CA ASP A 189 -15.23 -5.17 3.26
C ASP A 189 -16.71 -4.84 3.10
N ILE A 190 -17.05 -4.33 1.91
CA ILE A 190 -18.42 -3.99 1.51
C ILE A 190 -18.84 -4.96 0.41
N PRO A 191 -19.71 -5.96 0.69
CA PRO A 191 -20.08 -6.95 -0.31
C PRO A 191 -21.04 -6.41 -1.37
N HIS A 192 -21.15 -7.16 -2.47
CA HIS A 192 -22.22 -6.96 -3.46
C HIS A 192 -23.60 -7.03 -2.79
N GLY A 193 -24.53 -6.20 -3.26
CA GLY A 193 -25.89 -6.19 -2.74
C GLY A 193 -26.02 -5.70 -1.30
N ASN A 194 -24.99 -5.01 -0.76
CA ASN A 194 -25.11 -4.31 0.53
C ASN A 194 -26.34 -3.37 0.50
N PRO A 195 -27.07 -3.25 1.63
CA PRO A 195 -28.37 -2.58 1.66
C PRO A 195 -28.31 -1.08 1.33
N MET A 196 -27.13 -0.48 1.41
CA MET A 196 -26.90 0.94 1.14
C MET A 196 -26.57 1.23 -0.32
N GLY A 197 -26.51 0.21 -1.19
CA GLY A 197 -26.23 0.37 -2.62
C GLY A 197 -24.82 0.87 -2.92
N GLN A 198 -23.88 0.70 -1.98
CA GLN A 198 -22.49 1.13 -2.13
C GLN A 198 -21.76 0.20 -3.12
N PRO A 199 -20.71 0.69 -3.83
CA PRO A 199 -19.86 -0.17 -4.63
C PRO A 199 -19.29 -1.33 -3.80
N ALA A 200 -19.17 -2.51 -4.40
CA ALA A 200 -18.55 -3.65 -3.74
C ALA A 200 -17.03 -3.47 -3.66
N TYR A 201 -16.44 -3.83 -2.52
CA TYR A 201 -15.00 -3.84 -2.27
C TYR A 201 -14.27 -2.57 -2.75
N PRO A 202 -14.78 -1.38 -2.39
CA PRO A 202 -14.24 -0.13 -2.92
C PRO A 202 -12.85 0.18 -2.36
N TRP A 203 -12.15 1.07 -3.03
CA TRP A 203 -10.94 1.68 -2.47
C TRP A 203 -11.27 2.56 -1.25
N ARG A 204 -10.44 2.49 -0.20
CA ARG A 204 -10.59 3.23 1.07
C ARG A 204 -10.64 4.74 0.92
N GLY A 205 -9.98 5.29 -0.10
CA GLY A 205 -10.03 6.72 -0.41
C GLY A 205 -11.41 7.23 -0.83
N ARG A 206 -12.42 6.34 -0.94
CA ARG A 206 -13.83 6.70 -1.14
C ARG A 206 -14.60 6.91 0.17
N ILE A 207 -14.03 6.62 1.34
CA ILE A 207 -14.69 6.96 2.61
C ILE A 207 -14.79 8.48 2.69
N THR A 208 -15.97 9.01 2.97
CA THR A 208 -16.21 10.46 3.05
C THR A 208 -17.44 10.78 3.91
N GLY A 209 -17.69 12.06 4.15
CA GLY A 209 -18.80 12.52 4.98
C GLY A 209 -18.73 14.03 5.23
N ASP A 210 -19.35 14.47 6.31
CA ASP A 210 -19.17 15.82 6.87
C ASP A 210 -18.21 15.78 8.07
N ALA A 211 -17.95 16.94 8.67
CA ALA A 211 -17.08 17.07 9.84
C ALA A 211 -17.51 16.18 11.02
N ALA A 212 -18.82 16.02 11.24
CA ALA A 212 -19.37 15.16 12.29
C ALA A 212 -19.13 13.67 11.99
N GLY A 213 -19.25 13.26 10.73
CA GLY A 213 -18.92 11.93 10.27
C GLY A 213 -17.42 11.62 10.41
N VAL A 214 -16.55 12.57 10.07
CA VAL A 214 -15.11 12.46 10.31
C VAL A 214 -14.84 12.27 11.82
N ALA A 215 -15.44 13.09 12.67
CA ALA A 215 -15.27 12.99 14.12
C ALA A 215 -15.73 11.62 14.69
N SER A 216 -16.72 10.98 14.06
CA SER A 216 -17.20 9.64 14.43
C SER A 216 -16.26 8.52 13.94
N PHE A 217 -15.59 8.71 12.81
CA PHE A 217 -14.65 7.75 12.22
C PHE A 217 -13.29 7.72 12.95
N VAL A 218 -12.78 8.89 13.31
CA VAL A 218 -11.41 9.08 13.84
C VAL A 218 -11.06 8.15 15.01
N PRO A 219 -11.91 7.93 16.03
CA PRO A 219 -11.56 7.05 17.14
C PRO A 219 -11.21 5.62 16.72
N GLY A 220 -12.01 5.00 15.83
CA GLY A 220 -11.74 3.64 15.35
C GLY A 220 -10.48 3.55 14.49
N TYR A 221 -10.23 4.58 13.67
CA TYR A 221 -8.99 4.68 12.90
C TYR A 221 -7.75 4.86 13.79
N ARG A 222 -7.87 5.68 14.84
CA ARG A 222 -6.83 5.88 15.85
C ARG A 222 -6.50 4.59 16.58
N ASP A 223 -7.51 3.83 17.03
CA ASP A 223 -7.31 2.55 17.72
C ASP A 223 -6.56 1.55 16.84
N PHE A 224 -6.91 1.48 15.56
CA PHE A 224 -6.22 0.68 14.55
C PHE A 224 -4.73 1.07 14.43
N VAL A 225 -4.45 2.35 14.21
CA VAL A 225 -3.07 2.82 13.96
C VAL A 225 -2.21 2.75 15.23
N VAL A 226 -2.74 3.13 16.39
CA VAL A 226 -2.01 3.08 17.68
C VAL A 226 -1.76 1.64 18.13
N HIS A 227 -2.67 0.70 17.85
CA HIS A 227 -2.41 -0.72 18.06
C HIS A 227 -1.16 -1.17 17.30
N TYR A 228 -1.10 -0.87 15.99
CA TYR A 228 0.08 -1.24 15.22
C TYR A 228 1.33 -0.42 15.56
N ALA A 229 1.21 0.79 16.09
CA ALA A 229 2.36 1.49 16.68
C ALA A 229 2.92 0.69 17.88
N THR A 230 2.07 0.05 18.68
CA THR A 230 2.50 -0.83 19.79
C THR A 230 3.18 -2.10 19.26
N VAL A 231 2.65 -2.71 18.20
CA VAL A 231 3.28 -3.86 17.52
C VAL A 231 4.64 -3.45 16.92
N ALA A 232 4.71 -2.29 16.29
CA ALA A 232 5.93 -1.70 15.75
C ALA A 232 6.99 -1.44 16.82
N ALA A 233 6.58 -0.95 18.00
CA ALA A 233 7.47 -0.77 19.15
C ALA A 233 8.07 -2.11 19.60
N ALA A 234 7.24 -3.16 19.71
CA ALA A 234 7.68 -4.49 20.11
C ALA A 234 8.58 -5.16 19.06
N GLY A 235 8.32 -4.93 17.77
CA GLY A 235 9.15 -5.42 16.66
C GLY A 235 10.41 -4.58 16.39
N GLY A 236 10.48 -3.34 16.91
CA GLY A 236 11.61 -2.43 16.75
C GLY A 236 11.80 -1.91 15.33
N VAL A 237 10.73 -1.49 14.65
CA VAL A 237 10.78 -1.03 13.24
C VAL A 237 11.46 0.33 13.06
N GLU A 238 12.06 0.56 11.90
CA GLU A 238 12.78 1.79 11.54
C GLU A 238 11.84 2.92 11.09
N ALA A 239 10.67 2.56 10.54
CA ALA A 239 9.69 3.51 10.05
C ALA A 239 8.25 2.98 10.17
N PHE A 240 7.28 3.89 10.08
CA PHE A 240 5.87 3.57 10.27
C PHE A 240 4.99 4.50 9.42
N VAL A 241 3.99 3.93 8.75
CA VAL A 241 3.01 4.71 7.97
C VAL A 241 1.77 4.94 8.83
N ILE A 242 1.45 6.19 9.16
CA ILE A 242 0.29 6.50 10.02
C ILE A 242 -1.05 6.42 9.28
N GLY A 243 -1.00 6.33 7.96
CA GLY A 243 -2.16 6.21 7.09
C GLY A 243 -1.79 6.38 5.63
N SER A 244 -2.71 6.01 4.74
CA SER A 244 -2.49 6.17 3.32
C SER A 244 -3.77 6.31 2.51
N GLU A 245 -3.70 7.12 1.46
CA GLU A 245 -4.74 7.33 0.45
C GLU A 245 -6.15 7.56 1.03
N MET A 246 -6.27 8.27 2.16
CA MET A 246 -7.54 8.58 2.81
C MET A 246 -8.19 9.83 2.17
N ARG A 247 -8.04 9.99 0.86
CA ARG A 247 -8.38 11.17 0.06
C ARG A 247 -9.78 11.72 0.35
N GLY A 248 -10.79 10.85 0.40
CA GLY A 248 -12.17 11.25 0.64
C GLY A 248 -12.44 11.81 2.04
N LEU A 249 -11.63 11.45 3.03
CA LEU A 249 -11.69 11.96 4.41
C LEU A 249 -10.80 13.19 4.59
N SER A 250 -9.57 13.16 4.07
CA SER A 250 -8.64 14.30 4.14
C SER A 250 -9.18 15.53 3.41
N SER A 251 -9.98 15.34 2.37
CA SER A 251 -10.62 16.43 1.62
C SER A 251 -11.90 16.99 2.28
N VAL A 252 -12.40 16.40 3.38
CA VAL A 252 -13.58 16.94 4.09
C VAL A 252 -13.21 18.27 4.73
N ARG A 253 -13.95 19.32 4.38
CA ARG A 253 -13.69 20.70 4.81
C ARG A 253 -14.76 21.16 5.81
N ASP A 254 -14.33 21.86 6.87
CA ASP A 254 -15.19 22.55 7.83
C ASP A 254 -14.75 24.01 7.97
N GLY A 255 -15.44 24.93 7.29
CA GLY A 255 -14.94 26.30 7.11
C GLY A 255 -13.61 26.31 6.36
N ASP A 256 -12.52 26.71 7.03
CA ASP A 256 -11.17 26.74 6.46
C ASP A 256 -10.25 25.61 7.00
N THR A 257 -10.80 24.67 7.77
CA THR A 257 -10.05 23.52 8.32
C THR A 257 -10.40 22.21 7.63
N PHE A 258 -9.56 21.20 7.89
CA PHE A 258 -9.70 19.84 7.37
C PHE A 258 -9.66 18.87 8.55
N PRO A 259 -10.81 18.53 9.16
CA PRO A 259 -10.86 17.85 10.46
C PRO A 259 -10.12 16.51 10.50
N PHE A 260 -10.06 15.79 9.37
CA PHE A 260 -9.31 14.54 9.31
C PHE A 260 -7.79 14.77 9.27
N VAL A 261 -7.33 15.85 8.64
CA VAL A 261 -5.90 16.22 8.65
C VAL A 261 -5.49 16.66 10.05
N ASP A 262 -6.33 17.45 10.73
CA ASP A 262 -6.09 17.83 12.13
C ASP A 262 -5.97 16.57 13.01
N ALA A 263 -6.86 15.59 12.82
CA ALA A 263 -6.79 14.30 13.50
C ALA A 263 -5.53 13.47 13.13
N LEU A 264 -5.03 13.57 11.90
CA LEU A 264 -3.78 12.91 11.49
C LEU A 264 -2.56 13.55 12.17
N VAL A 265 -2.56 14.87 12.39
CA VAL A 265 -1.51 15.57 13.14
C VAL A 265 -1.48 15.07 14.59
N ASP A 266 -2.65 15.02 15.24
CA ASP A 266 -2.78 14.47 16.60
C ASP A 266 -2.35 13.00 16.67
N LEU A 267 -2.76 12.20 15.68
CA LEU A 267 -2.37 10.80 15.56
C LEU A 267 -0.87 10.62 15.38
N ALA A 268 -0.21 11.50 14.60
CA ALA A 268 1.24 11.46 14.43
C ALA A 268 1.96 11.66 15.77
N ALA A 269 1.51 12.62 16.59
CA ALA A 269 2.05 12.84 17.93
C ALA A 269 1.82 11.64 18.86
N ASP A 270 0.63 11.05 18.84
CA ASP A 270 0.30 9.85 19.60
C ASP A 270 1.18 8.65 19.21
N VAL A 271 1.35 8.40 17.91
CA VAL A 271 2.22 7.34 17.38
C VAL A 271 3.67 7.63 17.76
N LYS A 272 4.13 8.87 17.66
CA LYS A 272 5.50 9.25 18.03
C LYS A 272 5.78 9.01 19.51
N ALA A 273 4.79 9.21 20.39
CA ALA A 273 4.92 8.89 21.80
C ALA A 273 5.11 7.39 22.06
N VAL A 274 4.53 6.52 21.22
CA VAL A 274 4.68 5.05 21.32
C VAL A 274 6.00 4.58 20.70
N ILE A 275 6.39 5.12 19.55
CA ILE A 275 7.60 4.74 18.79
C ILE A 275 8.50 5.95 18.48
N PRO A 276 9.15 6.56 19.49
CA PRO A 276 9.88 7.83 19.31
C PRO A 276 11.08 7.72 18.35
N GLY A 277 11.67 6.52 18.22
CA GLY A 277 12.80 6.27 17.33
C GLY A 277 12.43 6.07 15.85
N ALA A 278 11.18 5.77 15.53
CA ALA A 278 10.75 5.47 14.17
C ALA A 278 10.52 6.76 13.36
N ARG A 279 10.81 6.70 12.06
CA ARG A 279 10.43 7.74 11.08
C ARG A 279 8.96 7.54 10.69
N LEU A 280 8.13 8.56 10.89
CA LEU A 280 6.72 8.50 10.54
C LEU A 280 6.46 9.17 9.18
N THR A 281 5.48 8.66 8.44
CA THR A 281 4.97 9.27 7.21
C THR A 281 3.48 9.00 7.07
N TYR A 282 2.79 9.84 6.31
CA TYR A 282 1.52 9.50 5.66
C TYR A 282 1.82 9.24 4.18
N ALA A 283 1.15 8.26 3.56
CA ALA A 283 1.32 7.97 2.13
C ALA A 283 0.09 8.45 1.36
N ALA A 284 0.13 9.71 0.92
CA ALA A 284 -0.98 10.35 0.21
C ALA A 284 -1.18 9.72 -1.17
N ASP A 285 -2.41 9.69 -1.65
CA ASP A 285 -2.69 9.34 -3.04
C ASP A 285 -2.07 10.40 -3.99
N TRP A 286 -1.62 9.98 -5.18
CA TRP A 286 -1.04 10.90 -6.19
C TRP A 286 -1.99 12.03 -6.61
N SER A 287 -3.31 11.88 -6.43
CA SER A 287 -4.30 12.93 -6.70
C SER A 287 -4.72 13.71 -5.44
N GLU A 288 -4.12 13.41 -4.29
CA GLU A 288 -4.40 14.01 -2.97
C GLU A 288 -3.26 14.94 -2.52
N PHE A 289 -2.00 14.49 -2.62
CA PHE A 289 -0.84 15.12 -1.97
C PHE A 289 -0.69 16.63 -2.27
N SER A 290 -1.01 17.03 -3.50
CA SER A 290 -0.75 18.40 -3.99
C SER A 290 -1.77 19.44 -3.54
N GLY A 291 -2.87 19.04 -2.90
CA GLY A 291 -3.91 19.95 -2.39
C GLY A 291 -5.28 19.79 -3.05
N VAL A 292 -6.34 20.10 -2.29
CA VAL A 292 -7.75 20.01 -2.72
C VAL A 292 -8.09 21.12 -3.72
N GLN A 293 -8.87 20.76 -4.74
CA GLN A 293 -9.42 21.67 -5.73
C GLN A 293 -10.96 21.51 -5.76
N SER A 294 -11.67 22.34 -4.99
CA SER A 294 -13.14 22.20 -4.82
C SER A 294 -13.97 22.93 -5.90
N GLY A 295 -13.31 23.57 -6.87
CA GLY A 295 -13.92 24.35 -7.95
C GLY A 295 -13.83 25.86 -7.71
N GLY A 296 -14.23 26.66 -8.70
CA GLY A 296 -14.20 28.13 -8.58
C GLY A 296 -12.79 28.73 -8.38
N GLY A 297 -11.74 28.02 -8.78
CA GLY A 297 -10.35 28.41 -8.56
C GLY A 297 -9.80 28.07 -7.17
N ASP A 298 -10.58 27.39 -6.32
CA ASP A 298 -10.14 26.97 -4.99
C ASP A 298 -8.92 26.04 -5.07
N LYS A 299 -7.86 26.38 -4.33
CA LYS A 299 -6.67 25.54 -4.11
C LYS A 299 -6.29 25.59 -2.64
N MET A 300 -6.48 24.47 -1.94
CA MET A 300 -6.13 24.37 -0.52
C MET A 300 -5.07 23.29 -0.34
N PHE A 301 -3.89 23.67 0.17
CA PHE A 301 -2.81 22.75 0.51
C PHE A 301 -3.09 22.07 1.86
N HIS A 302 -4.20 21.34 1.89
CA HIS A 302 -4.82 20.79 3.09
C HIS A 302 -3.92 19.87 3.92
N LEU A 303 -2.93 19.20 3.32
CA LEU A 303 -2.01 18.30 4.02
C LEU A 303 -0.77 19.01 4.58
N ASP A 304 -0.54 20.28 4.26
CA ASP A 304 0.63 21.01 4.76
C ASP A 304 0.73 21.05 6.29
N PRO A 305 -0.36 21.16 7.08
CA PRO A 305 -0.27 21.03 8.54
C PRO A 305 0.34 19.70 8.99
N LEU A 306 0.04 18.61 8.27
CA LEU A 306 0.62 17.29 8.54
C LEU A 306 2.08 17.22 8.10
N TRP A 307 2.39 17.71 6.90
CA TRP A 307 3.75 17.72 6.37
C TRP A 307 4.71 18.63 7.13
N ALA A 308 4.20 19.72 7.72
CA ALA A 308 4.96 20.61 8.58
C ALA A 308 5.04 20.12 10.03
N SER A 309 4.33 19.05 10.39
CA SER A 309 4.39 18.48 11.74
C SER A 309 5.81 17.97 12.04
N PRO A 310 6.37 18.27 13.23
CA PRO A 310 7.69 17.75 13.63
C PRO A 310 7.72 16.23 13.82
N ASP A 311 6.55 15.59 13.90
CA ASP A 311 6.42 14.14 14.07
C ASP A 311 6.47 13.38 12.73
N ILE A 312 6.29 14.06 11.61
CA ILE A 312 6.39 13.50 10.25
C ILE A 312 7.79 13.71 9.70
N ALA A 313 8.44 12.61 9.30
CA ALA A 313 9.83 12.60 8.85
C ALA A 313 9.99 12.62 7.32
N ALA A 314 8.91 12.35 6.58
CA ALA A 314 8.91 12.30 5.12
C ALA A 314 7.51 12.59 4.56
N VAL A 315 7.47 13.06 3.31
CA VAL A 315 6.26 13.09 2.49
C VAL A 315 6.18 11.76 1.76
N GLY A 316 5.11 11.00 1.99
CA GLY A 316 4.81 9.77 1.24
C GLY A 316 3.78 10.04 0.15
N ILE A 317 4.02 9.48 -1.05
CA ILE A 317 3.10 9.56 -2.19
C ILE A 317 2.98 8.16 -2.80
N ASP A 318 1.77 7.64 -2.86
CA ASP A 318 1.45 6.45 -3.66
C ASP A 318 1.33 6.88 -5.13
N ASN A 319 2.47 6.82 -5.84
CA ASN A 319 2.66 7.45 -7.15
C ASN A 319 2.17 6.56 -8.30
N TYR A 320 0.93 6.80 -8.74
CA TYR A 320 0.33 6.19 -9.94
C TYR A 320 0.07 7.21 -11.06
N MET A 321 0.93 8.23 -11.18
CA MET A 321 0.77 9.28 -12.19
C MET A 321 0.96 8.72 -13.61
N PRO A 322 0.19 9.21 -14.61
CA PRO A 322 0.35 8.75 -15.99
C PRO A 322 1.72 9.12 -16.57
N VAL A 323 2.41 8.15 -17.17
CA VAL A 323 3.72 8.32 -17.84
C VAL A 323 3.62 8.33 -19.37
N GLY A 324 2.43 8.61 -19.91
CA GLY A 324 2.20 8.74 -21.34
C GLY A 324 0.72 8.81 -21.72
N ASP A 325 0.44 9.28 -22.93
CA ASP A 325 -0.88 9.26 -23.60
C ASP A 325 -0.75 8.57 -24.97
N TRP A 326 0.00 7.45 -25.00
CA TRP A 326 0.23 6.69 -26.22
C TRP A 326 -1.06 5.99 -26.67
N ARG A 327 -1.34 6.02 -27.97
CA ARG A 327 -2.56 5.44 -28.57
C ARG A 327 -2.22 4.58 -29.77
N ASP A 328 -2.95 3.48 -29.94
CA ASP A 328 -2.86 2.65 -31.14
C ASP A 328 -3.12 3.51 -32.40
N GLY A 329 -2.15 3.53 -33.32
CA GLY A 329 -2.23 4.31 -34.55
C GLY A 329 -1.96 5.82 -34.42
N SER A 330 -1.49 6.28 -33.26
CA SER A 330 -0.95 7.65 -33.12
C SER A 330 0.25 7.86 -34.07
N ALA A 331 0.41 9.09 -34.56
CA ALA A 331 1.53 9.47 -35.44
C ALA A 331 2.85 9.69 -34.68
N ASP A 332 2.87 9.42 -33.37
CA ASP A 332 4.05 9.54 -32.52
C ASP A 332 5.03 8.44 -32.92
N ALA A 333 6.24 8.85 -33.32
CA ALA A 333 7.28 7.94 -33.83
C ALA A 333 7.83 6.99 -32.76
N ASP A 334 7.61 7.33 -31.48
CA ASP A 334 8.11 6.62 -30.33
C ASP A 334 7.02 5.68 -29.78
N GLY A 335 7.38 4.41 -29.62
CA GLY A 335 6.45 3.38 -29.11
C GLY A 335 6.22 3.49 -27.60
N PRO A 336 5.26 2.72 -27.03
CA PRO A 336 4.92 2.76 -25.60
C PRO A 336 6.04 2.22 -24.69
N HIS A 337 7.13 1.71 -25.28
CA HIS A 337 8.32 1.21 -24.59
C HIS A 337 9.57 2.04 -24.87
N ASP A 338 9.44 3.16 -25.60
CA ASP A 338 10.56 4.05 -25.82
C ASP A 338 10.94 4.74 -24.50
N LEU A 339 12.20 4.56 -24.09
CA LEU A 339 12.69 5.07 -22.80
C LEU A 339 12.75 6.60 -22.79
N GLY A 340 13.03 7.24 -23.93
CA GLY A 340 13.04 8.69 -24.05
C GLY A 340 11.65 9.28 -23.88
N TYR A 341 10.65 8.66 -24.52
CA TYR A 341 9.25 9.01 -24.37
C TYR A 341 8.77 8.87 -22.92
N ILE A 342 9.00 7.71 -22.28
CA ILE A 342 8.58 7.48 -20.89
C ILE A 342 9.27 8.48 -19.95
N ALA A 343 10.59 8.67 -20.10
CA ALA A 343 11.35 9.59 -19.25
C ALA A 343 10.87 11.05 -19.38
N ALA A 344 10.60 11.52 -20.61
CA ALA A 344 10.07 12.85 -20.86
C ALA A 344 8.67 13.06 -20.25
N HIS A 345 7.93 11.98 -20.02
CA HIS A 345 6.61 12.01 -19.39
C HIS A 345 6.64 11.78 -17.88
N ILE A 346 7.79 11.74 -17.20
CA ILE A 346 7.80 11.72 -15.73
C ILE A 346 7.40 13.11 -15.19
N GLU A 347 8.02 14.17 -15.70
CA GLU A 347 7.73 15.59 -15.39
C GLU A 347 7.24 16.33 -16.64
N GLY A 348 6.34 15.71 -17.39
CA GLY A 348 5.80 16.24 -18.65
C GLY A 348 4.47 15.59 -19.04
N GLY A 349 3.80 16.11 -20.06
CA GLY A 349 2.54 15.56 -20.59
C GLY A 349 1.32 15.78 -19.68
N GLU A 350 0.43 14.78 -19.59
CA GLU A 350 -0.79 14.86 -18.78
C GLU A 350 -0.44 15.10 -17.31
N GLY A 351 -0.99 16.15 -16.69
CA GLY A 351 -0.73 16.51 -15.29
C GLY A 351 0.47 17.42 -15.06
N PHE A 352 1.20 17.79 -16.12
CA PHE A 352 2.28 18.78 -16.09
C PHE A 352 2.08 19.86 -17.16
N ASP A 353 2.06 19.48 -18.43
CA ASP A 353 1.89 20.41 -19.56
C ASP A 353 0.41 20.69 -19.84
N TRP A 354 -0.42 19.67 -19.72
CA TRP A 354 -1.83 19.71 -20.12
C TRP A 354 -2.70 18.72 -19.32
N TYR A 355 -4.01 18.86 -19.43
CA TYR A 355 -5.02 17.92 -18.90
C TYR A 355 -6.18 17.75 -19.89
N PHE A 356 -7.01 16.73 -19.69
CA PHE A 356 -8.28 16.58 -20.40
C PHE A 356 -9.41 17.20 -19.58
N ALA A 357 -10.13 18.19 -20.15
CA ALA A 357 -11.20 18.87 -19.43
C ALA A 357 -12.48 18.02 -19.32
N SER A 358 -12.61 16.98 -20.15
CA SER A 358 -13.73 16.05 -20.12
C SER A 358 -13.32 14.65 -20.59
N ALA A 359 -14.19 13.66 -20.35
CA ALA A 359 -14.01 12.33 -20.92
C ALA A 359 -14.10 12.35 -22.47
N ALA A 360 -14.88 13.26 -23.05
CA ALA A 360 -14.95 13.44 -24.51
C ALA A 360 -13.61 13.99 -25.05
N ASP A 361 -13.05 15.00 -24.38
CA ASP A 361 -11.74 15.56 -24.71
C ASP A 361 -10.65 14.48 -24.67
N ARG A 362 -10.71 13.56 -23.69
CA ARG A 362 -9.79 12.41 -23.63
C ARG A 362 -9.92 11.53 -24.87
N LEU A 363 -11.14 11.14 -25.24
CA LEU A 363 -11.41 10.31 -26.42
C LEU A 363 -10.94 11.00 -27.71
N ASP A 364 -11.22 12.30 -27.84
CA ASP A 364 -10.90 13.09 -29.02
C ASP A 364 -9.43 13.57 -29.05
N GLY A 365 -8.68 13.42 -27.96
CA GLY A 365 -7.29 13.87 -27.85
C GLY A 365 -7.14 15.38 -27.71
N ILE A 366 -8.16 16.07 -27.19
CA ILE A 366 -8.17 17.52 -26.98
C ILE A 366 -7.47 17.84 -25.66
N ARG A 367 -6.22 18.30 -25.75
CA ARG A 367 -5.36 18.61 -24.59
C ARG A 367 -5.51 20.09 -24.22
N THR A 368 -5.84 20.37 -22.96
CA THR A 368 -5.94 21.74 -22.42
C THR A 368 -4.66 22.10 -21.65
N PRO A 369 -3.94 23.17 -22.01
CA PRO A 369 -2.71 23.55 -21.29
C PRO A 369 -2.95 23.85 -19.80
N ILE A 370 -2.04 23.43 -18.94
CA ILE A 370 -2.04 23.82 -17.52
C ILE A 370 -1.30 25.15 -17.37
N THR A 371 -2.05 26.21 -17.11
CA THR A 371 -1.55 27.56 -16.83
C THR A 371 -2.40 28.19 -15.73
N ASP A 372 -1.78 29.03 -14.90
CA ASP A 372 -2.49 29.80 -13.88
C ASP A 372 -2.65 31.29 -14.25
N GLY A 373 -1.98 31.74 -15.33
CA GLY A 373 -1.93 33.15 -15.73
C GLY A 373 -1.26 34.10 -14.71
N LEU A 374 -0.74 33.55 -13.61
CA LEU A 374 -0.23 34.28 -12.44
C LEU A 374 1.23 33.90 -12.10
N GLY A 375 1.84 32.99 -12.86
CA GLY A 375 3.25 32.63 -12.76
C GLY A 375 3.55 31.50 -11.79
N GLU A 376 2.54 30.85 -11.20
CA GLU A 376 2.66 29.69 -10.31
C GLU A 376 1.89 28.48 -10.88
N PRO A 377 2.09 28.07 -12.16
CA PRO A 377 1.34 26.96 -12.74
C PRO A 377 1.59 25.62 -12.03
N TRP A 378 2.70 25.49 -11.31
CA TRP A 378 3.08 24.30 -10.53
C TRP A 378 2.01 23.87 -9.52
N ILE A 379 1.20 24.80 -8.97
CA ILE A 379 0.13 24.45 -8.03
C ILE A 379 -0.96 23.58 -8.66
N TRP A 380 -1.08 23.60 -9.99
CA TRP A 380 -2.09 22.86 -10.75
C TRP A 380 -1.51 21.60 -11.42
N ARG A 381 -0.20 21.39 -11.30
CA ARG A 381 0.52 20.28 -11.92
C ARG A 381 0.83 19.23 -10.88
N PHE A 382 -0.01 18.20 -10.76
CA PHE A 382 0.23 17.13 -9.79
C PHE A 382 1.51 16.32 -10.09
N LYS A 383 2.11 16.46 -11.28
CA LYS A 383 3.43 15.86 -11.60
C LYS A 383 4.60 16.78 -11.34
N ASP A 384 4.36 18.07 -11.08
CA ASP A 384 5.41 19.06 -10.80
C ASP A 384 5.83 18.94 -9.34
N MET A 385 6.37 17.77 -8.98
CA MET A 385 6.83 17.48 -7.62
C MET A 385 7.97 18.43 -7.21
N ALA A 386 8.87 18.75 -8.14
CA ALA A 386 9.94 19.72 -7.89
C ALA A 386 9.38 21.13 -7.62
N GLY A 387 8.40 21.59 -8.40
CA GLY A 387 7.72 22.86 -8.19
C GLY A 387 6.97 22.89 -6.87
N TRP A 388 6.17 21.86 -6.58
CA TRP A 388 5.49 21.69 -5.28
C TRP A 388 6.50 21.71 -4.13
N TRP A 389 7.57 20.93 -4.21
CA TRP A 389 8.55 20.82 -3.14
C TRP A 389 9.30 22.13 -2.86
N SER A 390 9.64 22.89 -3.91
CA SER A 390 10.60 24.01 -3.81
C SER A 390 9.98 25.38 -3.56
N HIS A 391 8.65 25.50 -3.55
CA HIS A 391 7.97 26.78 -3.39
C HIS A 391 7.19 26.86 -2.07
N ALA A 392 7.10 28.08 -1.53
CA ALA A 392 6.18 28.36 -0.43
C ALA A 392 4.74 28.16 -0.92
N HIS A 393 3.97 27.37 -0.17
CA HIS A 393 2.57 27.12 -0.49
C HIS A 393 1.69 28.26 0.00
N HIS A 394 0.80 28.75 -0.86
CA HIS A 394 -0.21 29.75 -0.50
C HIS A 394 -1.57 29.24 -0.93
N ASN A 395 -2.49 29.09 0.02
CA ASN A 395 -3.87 28.73 -0.29
C ASN A 395 -4.48 29.78 -1.22
N ARG A 396 -5.43 29.35 -2.05
CA ARG A 396 -6.19 30.21 -2.95
C ARG A 396 -7.70 30.01 -2.76
N PRO A 397 -8.30 30.42 -1.63
CA PRO A 397 -9.75 30.33 -1.45
C PRO A 397 -10.47 31.11 -2.56
N GLY A 398 -11.30 30.42 -3.35
CA GLY A 398 -11.97 31.02 -4.51
C GLY A 398 -11.02 31.63 -5.55
N GLY A 399 -9.79 31.11 -5.68
CA GLY A 399 -8.79 31.57 -6.64
C GLY A 399 -7.94 32.75 -6.18
N VAL A 400 -8.16 33.29 -4.97
CA VAL A 400 -7.41 34.44 -4.45
C VAL A 400 -6.26 33.95 -3.58
N ARG A 401 -5.02 34.18 -4.00
CA ARG A 401 -3.81 33.83 -3.26
C ARG A 401 -3.74 34.53 -1.91
N ASP A 402 -3.63 33.75 -0.84
CA ASP A 402 -3.42 34.26 0.51
C ASP A 402 -2.08 34.99 0.63
N ALA A 403 -2.06 36.05 1.44
CA ALA A 403 -0.86 36.84 1.68
C ALA A 403 0.21 36.06 2.46
N THR A 404 -0.21 35.16 3.36
CA THR A 404 0.65 34.35 4.21
C THR A 404 0.76 32.93 3.63
N PRO A 405 1.96 32.33 3.59
CA PRO A 405 2.08 30.93 3.20
C PRO A 405 1.53 30.00 4.27
N THR A 406 1.35 28.72 3.93
CA THR A 406 1.05 27.65 4.88
C THR A 406 2.30 27.32 5.72
N GLY A 407 2.23 26.25 6.51
CA GLY A 407 3.38 25.74 7.27
C GLY A 407 4.47 25.08 6.42
N TRP A 408 4.27 24.88 5.12
CA TRP A 408 5.27 24.32 4.21
C TRP A 408 6.36 25.36 3.90
N VAL A 409 7.63 25.01 4.14
CA VAL A 409 8.81 25.90 4.05
C VAL A 409 9.98 25.30 3.31
#